data_AF-A0A4Q5RCR0-F1
#
_entry.id   AF-A0A4Q5RCR0-F1
#
_cell.length_a   1.000
_cell.length_b   1.000
_cell.length_c   1.000
_cell.angle_alpha   90.00
_cell.angle_beta   90.00
_cell.angle_gamma   90.00
#
_symmetry.space_group_name_H-M   'P 1'
#
loop_
_entity.id
_entity.type
_entity.pdbx_description
1 polymer ?
#
loop_
_entity_poly.entity_id
_entity_poly.type
_entity_poly.pdbx_seq_one_letter_code
_entity_poly.pdbx_strand_id
1 'polypeptide(L)'
;VLHSWAMPAFGFKIDAVPGRLNQMWFRADKEGTFHGQCSELCGQRHAYMPIVVRVVSEQAYADWLNEAKTKYARIDNGTSFAEAR
;
A
#
# COMPACT_ATOMS: atom_id res chain seq x y z
N VAL A 1 4.66 -2.17 -15.86
CA VAL A 1 3.68 -3.25 -16.11
C VAL A 1 2.40 -2.96 -15.34
N LEU A 2 1.28 -3.60 -15.70
CA LEU A 2 0.07 -3.56 -14.88
C LEU A 2 0.24 -4.45 -13.65
N HIS A 3 -0.32 -3.99 -12.53
CA HIS A 3 -0.59 -4.82 -11.35
C HIS A 3 -2.06 -4.62 -10.96
N SER A 4 -2.54 -5.35 -9.95
CA SER A 4 -3.86 -5.10 -9.39
C SER A 4 -3.88 -5.40 -7.91
N TRP A 5 -4.29 -4.42 -7.12
CA TRP A 5 -4.35 -4.48 -5.66
C TRP A 5 -5.68 -5.10 -5.24
N ALA A 6 -5.65 -6.33 -4.72
CA ALA A 6 -6.84 -7.07 -4.31
C ALA A 6 -6.77 -7.49 -2.84
N MET A 7 -7.87 -7.28 -2.11
CA MET A 7 -8.03 -7.71 -0.72
C MET A 7 -9.41 -8.38 -0.55
N PRO A 8 -9.46 -9.72 -0.56
CA PRO A 8 -10.72 -10.45 -0.48
C PRO A 8 -11.56 -10.11 0.76
N ALA A 9 -10.91 -9.91 1.92
CA ALA A 9 -11.60 -9.60 3.18
C ALA A 9 -12.35 -8.27 3.17
N PHE A 10 -11.99 -7.35 2.29
CA PHE A 10 -12.65 -6.06 2.12
C PHE A 10 -13.45 -5.96 0.82
N GLY A 11 -13.55 -7.06 0.06
CA GLY A 11 -14.38 -7.16 -1.14
C GLY A 11 -13.95 -6.28 -2.31
N PHE A 12 -12.70 -5.82 -2.37
CA PHE A 12 -12.22 -4.96 -3.45
C PHE A 12 -11.08 -5.57 -4.26
N LYS A 13 -10.98 -5.06 -5.49
CA LYS A 13 -9.87 -5.23 -6.42
C LYS A 13 -9.78 -3.97 -7.27
N ILE A 14 -8.59 -3.40 -7.42
CA ILE A 14 -8.35 -2.24 -8.27
C ILE A 14 -7.02 -2.33 -9.00
N ASP A 15 -7.03 -2.00 -10.29
CA ASP A 15 -5.82 -2.07 -11.10
C ASP A 15 -4.86 -0.92 -10.77
N ALA A 16 -3.58 -1.25 -10.66
CA ALA A 16 -2.48 -0.30 -10.57
C ALA A 16 -1.90 -0.13 -11.99
N VAL A 17 -2.39 0.90 -12.67
CA VAL A 17 -2.08 1.20 -14.08
C VAL A 17 -1.05 2.33 -14.15
N PRO A 18 0.16 2.11 -14.71
CA PRO A 18 1.10 3.20 -14.93
C PRO A 18 0.47 4.33 -15.75
N GLY A 19 0.56 5.57 -15.26
CA GLY A 19 -0.05 6.74 -15.90
C GLY A 19 -1.51 7.03 -15.52
N ARG A 20 -2.14 6.22 -14.65
CA ARG A 20 -3.49 6.49 -14.13
C ARG A 20 -3.55 6.30 -12.62
N LEU A 21 -4.01 7.32 -11.90
CA LEU A 21 -4.27 7.23 -10.47
C LEU A 21 -5.71 6.75 -10.22
N ASN A 22 -5.84 5.45 -9.97
CA ASN A 22 -7.10 4.85 -9.56
C ASN A 22 -7.32 5.02 -8.05
N GLN A 23 -8.58 5.12 -7.62
CA GLN A 23 -8.95 5.30 -6.21
C GLN A 23 -10.05 4.33 -5.80
N MET A 24 -10.00 3.89 -4.55
CA MET A 24 -11.06 3.13 -3.89
C MET A 24 -10.98 3.37 -2.38
N TRP A 25 -11.96 2.90 -1.64
CA TRP A 25 -11.98 3.00 -0.18
C TRP A 25 -12.48 1.69 0.44
N PHE A 26 -12.11 1.45 1.69
CA PHE A 26 -12.70 0.42 2.54
C PHE A 26 -12.78 0.93 3.97
N ARG A 27 -13.65 0.34 4.77
CA ARG A 27 -13.68 0.50 6.23
C ARG A 27 -13.51 -0.87 6.84
N ALA A 28 -12.59 -1.01 7.78
CA ALA A 28 -12.43 -2.25 8.52
C ALA A 28 -13.36 -2.24 9.74
N ASP A 29 -14.18 -3.28 9.89
CA ASP A 29 -15.12 -3.38 11.01
C ASP A 29 -14.51 -4.08 12.24
N LYS A 30 -13.28 -4.59 12.13
CA LYS A 30 -12.54 -5.22 13.24
C LYS A 30 -11.03 -5.09 13.06
N GLU A 31 -10.32 -5.06 14.19
CA GLU A 31 -8.86 -5.18 14.21
C GLU A 31 -8.41 -6.56 13.72
N GLY A 32 -7.18 -6.61 13.17
CA GLY A 32 -6.60 -7.86 12.69
C GLY A 32 -5.63 -7.66 11.51
N THR A 33 -5.09 -8.78 11.04
CA THR A 33 -4.20 -8.83 9.88
C THR A 33 -4.95 -9.43 8.70
N PHE A 34 -4.94 -8.72 7.57
CA PHE A 34 -5.63 -9.09 6.35
C PHE A 34 -4.63 -9.25 5.22
N HIS A 35 -4.81 -10.29 4.41
CA HIS A 35 -3.89 -10.68 3.36
C HIS A 35 -4.54 -10.52 1.99
N GLY A 36 -3.81 -9.85 1.10
CA GLY A 36 -4.13 -9.67 -0.31
C GLY A 36 -3.00 -10.17 -1.20
N GLN A 37 -3.26 -10.19 -2.50
CA GLN A 37 -2.30 -10.59 -3.53
C GLN A 37 -2.47 -9.70 -4.77
N CYS A 38 -1.40 -9.63 -5.57
CA CYS A 38 -1.52 -9.10 -6.92
C CYS A 38 -2.50 -9.96 -7.72
N SER A 39 -3.45 -9.35 -8.41
CA SER A 39 -4.47 -10.07 -9.20
C SER A 39 -4.45 -9.76 -10.69
N GLU A 40 -3.32 -9.26 -11.18
CA GLU A 40 -3.01 -9.01 -12.59
C GLU A 40 -1.65 -9.63 -12.93
N LEU A 41 -1.59 -10.48 -13.97
CA LEU A 41 -0.39 -11.22 -14.30
C LEU A 41 0.74 -10.26 -14.72
N CYS A 42 1.73 -10.11 -13.83
CA CYS A 42 2.75 -9.06 -13.95
C CYS A 42 4.18 -9.59 -14.14
N GLY A 43 4.33 -10.87 -14.55
CA GLY A 43 5.61 -11.51 -14.86
C GLY A 43 6.00 -12.65 -13.92
N GLN A 44 7.26 -13.08 -13.98
CA GLN A 44 7.74 -14.31 -13.32
C GLN A 44 7.49 -14.35 -11.80
N ARG A 45 7.62 -13.20 -11.13
CA ARG A 45 7.44 -13.09 -9.67
C ARG A 45 6.03 -12.67 -9.25
N HIS A 46 5.05 -12.77 -10.15
CA HIS A 46 3.66 -12.36 -9.90
C HIS A 46 3.08 -12.95 -8.60
N ALA A 47 3.37 -14.22 -8.30
CA ALA A 47 2.87 -14.89 -7.10
C ALA A 47 3.58 -14.51 -5.78
N TYR A 48 4.64 -13.70 -5.84
CA TYR A 48 5.55 -13.44 -4.71
C TYR A 48 5.55 -11.98 -4.26
N MET A 49 4.43 -11.29 -4.46
CA MET A 49 4.25 -9.90 -4.03
C MET A 49 2.95 -9.74 -3.19
N PRO A 50 2.93 -10.31 -1.98
CA PRO A 50 1.77 -10.25 -1.09
C PRO A 50 1.49 -8.82 -0.61
N ILE A 51 0.22 -8.57 -0.28
CA ILE A 51 -0.23 -7.36 0.38
C ILE A 51 -0.63 -7.75 1.80
N VAL A 52 -0.19 -6.98 2.79
CA VAL A 52 -0.61 -7.14 4.19
C VAL A 52 -1.14 -5.83 4.71
N VAL A 53 -2.35 -5.85 5.25
CA VAL A 53 -2.96 -4.72 5.96
C VAL A 53 -3.18 -5.14 7.41
N ARG A 54 -2.62 -4.36 8.35
CA ARG A 54 -2.86 -4.55 9.78
C ARG A 54 -3.75 -3.44 10.29
N VAL A 55 -4.97 -3.80 10.68
CA VAL A 55 -5.96 -2.90 11.28
C VAL A 55 -5.77 -2.95 12.78
N VAL A 56 -5.69 -1.77 13.40
CA VAL A 56 -5.39 -1.55 14.82
C VAL A 56 -6.30 -0.47 15.38
N SER A 57 -6.33 -0.34 16.71
CA SER A 57 -7.01 0.77 17.38
C SER A 57 -6.41 2.13 16.97
N GLU A 58 -7.19 3.19 17.15
CA GLU A 58 -6.73 4.56 16.87
C GLU A 58 -5.48 4.94 17.67
N GLN A 59 -5.42 4.53 18.96
CA GLN A 59 -4.26 4.76 19.81
C GLN A 59 -3.01 4.07 19.25
N ALA A 60 -3.11 2.78 18.93
CA ALA A 60 -1.99 2.03 18.36
C ALA A 60 -1.56 2.55 16.99
N TYR A 61 -2.50 3.09 16.20
CA TYR A 61 -2.19 3.77 14.94
C TYR A 61 -1.41 5.07 15.17
N ALA A 62 -1.83 5.89 16.14
CA ALA A 62 -1.15 7.14 16.47
C ALA A 62 0.30 6.89 16.95
N ASP A 63 0.49 5.87 17.79
CA ASP A 63 1.82 5.46 18.27
C ASP A 63 2.69 4.99 17.10
N TRP A 64 2.15 4.11 16.23
CA TRP A 64 2.85 3.67 15.03
C TRP A 64 3.19 4.83 14.09
N LEU A 65 2.28 5.81 13.91
CA LEU A 65 2.49 6.93 13.01
C LEU A 65 3.66 7.82 13.48
N ASN A 66 3.79 8.02 14.79
CA ASN A 66 4.90 8.77 15.36
C ASN A 66 6.24 8.08 15.10
N GLU A 67 6.30 6.77 15.28
CA GLU A 67 7.51 5.99 14.98
C GLU A 67 7.80 5.93 13.46
N ALA A 68 6.76 5.72 12.65
CA ALA A 68 6.85 5.52 11.21
C ALA A 68 7.40 6.75 10.48
N LYS A 69 7.05 7.96 10.93
CA LYS A 69 7.57 9.22 10.39
C LYS A 69 9.10 9.24 10.39
N THR A 70 9.73 8.77 11.46
CA THR A 70 11.20 8.75 11.56
C THR A 70 11.77 7.50 10.89
N LYS A 71 11.16 6.33 11.12
CA LYS A 71 11.67 5.05 10.64
C LYS A 71 11.66 4.90 9.12
N TYR A 72 10.64 5.46 8.46
CA TYR A 72 10.44 5.36 7.01
C TYR A 72 10.63 6.69 6.27
N ALA A 73 11.08 7.75 6.97
CA ALA A 73 11.53 8.96 6.29
C ALA A 73 12.69 8.61 5.35
N ARG A 74 12.64 9.13 4.13
CA ARG A 74 13.82 9.14 3.27
C ARG A 74 14.80 10.16 3.84
N ILE A 75 15.96 9.71 4.33
CA ILE A 75 17.09 10.59 4.62
C ILE A 75 17.78 10.86 3.28
N ASP A 76 17.23 11.79 2.50
CA ASP A 76 17.80 12.20 1.23
C ASP A 76 19.05 13.07 1.50
N ASN A 77 20.23 12.44 1.68
CA ASN A 77 21.52 13.14 1.68
C ASN A 77 21.91 13.59 0.25
N GLY A 78 21.02 14.32 -0.45
CA GLY A 78 21.37 15.00 -1.71
C GLY A 78 20.58 14.63 -2.96
N THR A 79 19.27 14.38 -2.88
CA THR A 79 18.44 14.30 -4.09
C THR A 79 17.88 15.67 -4.43
N SER A 80 18.52 16.39 -5.36
CA SER A 80 17.91 17.53 -6.04
C SER A 80 16.73 17.02 -6.86
N PHE A 81 15.51 17.35 -6.44
CA PHE A 81 14.36 17.23 -7.32
C PHE A 81 14.56 18.26 -8.43
N ALA A 82 14.70 17.81 -9.68
CA ALA A 82 14.66 18.71 -10.82
C ALA A 82 13.32 19.46 -10.78
N GLU A 83 13.37 20.78 -10.61
CA GLU A 83 12.20 21.63 -10.70
C GLU A 83 11.53 21.39 -12.06
N ALA A 84 10.25 21.01 -12.03
CA ALA A 84 9.43 20.99 -13.22
C ALA A 84 9.23 22.45 -13.66
N ARG A 85 10.01 22.86 -14.67
CA ARG A 85 9.64 24.00 -15.52
C ARG A 85 8.49 23.60 -16.44
#